data_AF-A0A3S4IGI7-F1
#
_entry.id   AF-A0A3S4IGI7-F1
#
_cell.length_a   1.000
_cell.length_b   1.000
_cell.length_c   1.000
_cell.angle_alpha   90.00
_cell.angle_beta   90.00
_cell.angle_gamma   90.00
#
_symmetry.space_group_name_H-M   'P 1'
#
loop_
_entity.id
_entity.type
_entity.pdbx_description
1 polymer ?
#
loop_
_entity_poly.entity_id
_entity_poly.type
_entity_poly.pdbx_seq_one_letter_code
_entity_poly.pdbx_strand_id
1 'polypeptide(L)'
;MLTPDQLAALRAAAEAATPGPWEHQTSNGWHRVGTTPANRGRVDGDVVASGAASPANMAYIAAANPAAVQGLLADLEAMAQELLAYRADASLDTAGATIRAQAARIAELERDAARYRWLRSDDIEVLPGQREICAVRFPLPFDEDGGEEVLFESELDSAIDAAMGQDHAEAQGTAD
;
A
#
# COMPACT_ATOMS: atom_id res chain seq x y z
N MET A 1 7.21 5.84 19.11
CA MET A 1 8.12 6.66 18.27
C MET A 1 8.29 8.02 18.91
N LEU A 2 9.44 8.67 18.73
CA LEU A 2 9.63 10.06 19.14
C LEU A 2 8.66 10.96 18.36
N THR A 3 8.09 11.96 19.02
CA THR A 3 7.30 13.00 18.34
C THR A 3 8.21 13.95 17.56
N PRO A 4 7.69 14.72 16.60
CA PRO A 4 8.47 15.76 15.90
C PRO A 4 9.14 16.74 16.87
N ASP A 5 8.43 17.15 17.93
CA ASP A 5 8.97 18.04 18.96
C ASP A 5 10.12 17.39 19.74
N GLN A 6 10.02 16.09 20.03
CA GLN A 6 11.09 15.35 20.70
C GLN A 6 12.33 15.20 19.80
N LEU A 7 12.15 15.00 18.49
CA LEU A 7 13.25 14.97 17.52
C LEU A 7 13.93 16.35 17.40
N ALA A 8 13.15 17.42 17.33
CA ALA A 8 13.67 18.79 17.30
C ALA A 8 14.43 19.12 18.58
N ALA A 9 13.90 18.75 19.74
CA ALA A 9 14.57 18.94 21.03
C ALA A 9 15.88 18.14 21.10
N LEU A 10 15.89 16.90 20.60
CA LEU A 10 17.10 16.06 20.57
C LEU A 10 18.17 16.65 19.64
N ARG A 11 17.77 17.15 18.46
CA ARG A 11 18.67 17.85 17.53
C ARG A 11 19.29 19.08 18.18
N ALA A 12 18.48 19.95 18.76
CA ALA A 12 18.96 21.17 19.42
C ALA A 12 19.91 20.83 20.59
N ALA A 13 19.60 19.80 21.38
CA ALA A 13 20.48 19.34 22.45
C ALA A 13 21.82 18.81 21.92
N ALA A 14 21.81 18.04 20.83
CA ALA A 14 23.03 17.53 20.21
C ALA A 14 23.87 18.66 19.58
N GLU A 15 23.26 19.67 18.97
CA GLU A 15 23.98 20.83 18.41
C GLU A 15 24.60 21.71 19.50
N ALA A 16 23.92 21.88 20.64
CA ALA A 16 24.43 22.67 21.76
C ALA A 16 25.48 21.94 22.61
N ALA A 17 25.56 20.61 22.51
CA ALA A 17 26.51 19.81 23.26
C ALA A 17 27.95 19.97 22.74
N THR A 18 28.93 19.73 23.60
CA THR A 18 30.35 19.80 23.21
C THR A 18 30.66 18.81 22.08
N PRO A 19 31.20 19.26 20.93
CA PRO A 19 31.53 18.36 19.82
C PRO A 19 32.46 17.21 20.25
N GLY A 20 32.22 16.03 19.68
CA GLY A 20 32.98 14.81 19.95
C GLY A 20 34.35 14.74 19.25
N PRO A 21 35.08 13.61 19.41
CA PRO A 21 34.67 12.40 20.10
C PRO A 21 34.68 12.55 21.64
N TRP A 22 33.76 11.85 22.30
CA TRP A 22 33.76 11.72 23.76
C TRP A 22 34.38 10.40 24.16
N GLU A 23 35.23 10.42 25.18
CA GLU A 23 35.97 9.25 25.64
C GLU A 23 35.55 8.86 27.05
N HIS A 24 35.29 7.57 27.26
CA HIS A 24 35.14 7.02 28.60
C HIS A 24 36.52 6.72 29.22
N GLN A 25 36.78 7.33 30.37
CA GLN A 25 38.04 7.22 31.11
C GLN A 25 37.77 6.77 32.54
N THR A 26 38.75 6.07 33.13
CA THR A 26 38.65 5.57 34.52
C THR A 26 39.94 5.79 35.31
N SER A 27 39.80 6.10 36.60
CA SER A 27 40.94 6.22 37.53
C SER A 27 40.47 6.03 38.97
N ASN A 28 41.12 5.16 39.75
CA ASN A 28 40.86 4.94 41.18
C ASN A 28 39.35 4.78 41.54
N GLY A 29 38.58 4.05 40.73
CA GLY A 29 37.14 3.83 40.92
C GLY A 29 36.24 5.00 40.48
N TRP A 30 36.81 6.05 39.90
CA TRP A 30 36.08 7.14 39.26
C TRP A 30 35.94 6.89 37.76
N HIS A 31 34.78 7.25 37.23
CA HIS A 31 34.48 7.21 35.81
C HIS A 31 34.21 8.62 35.28
N ARG A 32 34.67 8.87 34.07
CA ARG A 32 34.55 10.17 33.39
C ARG A 32 34.20 9.96 31.92
N VAL A 33 33.36 10.83 31.37
CA VAL A 33 33.20 11.02 29.92
C VAL A 33 33.46 12.49 29.59
N GLY A 34 34.34 12.72 28.62
CA GLY A 34 34.69 14.06 28.15
C GLY A 34 35.53 14.03 26.89
N THR A 35 35.94 15.20 26.40
CA THR A 35 36.72 15.37 25.16
C THR A 35 38.22 15.50 25.39
N THR A 36 38.68 15.58 26.64
CA THR A 36 40.10 15.77 26.96
C THR A 36 40.73 14.50 27.52
N PRO A 37 42.03 14.25 27.28
CA PRO A 37 42.67 13.00 27.65
C PRO A 37 42.73 12.77 29.18
N ALA A 38 42.85 11.50 29.58
CA ALA A 38 42.86 11.03 30.97
C ALA A 38 44.03 11.54 31.83
N ASN A 39 45.04 12.18 31.23
CA ASN A 39 46.18 12.77 31.95
C ASN A 39 45.89 14.18 32.48
N ARG A 40 44.77 14.79 32.10
CA ARG A 40 44.25 16.00 32.72
C ARG A 40 43.16 15.60 33.71
N GLY A 41 43.22 16.18 34.91
CA GLY A 41 42.15 16.05 35.90
C GLY A 41 40.80 16.51 35.35
N ARG A 42 39.74 16.39 36.17
CA ARG A 42 38.38 16.83 35.80
C ARG A 42 38.40 18.24 35.20
N VAL A 43 37.76 18.38 34.05
CA VAL A 43 37.52 19.63 33.35
C VAL A 43 36.03 19.97 33.46
N ASP A 44 35.71 21.26 33.43
CA ASP A 44 34.32 21.69 33.37
C ASP A 44 33.64 21.15 32.11
N GLY A 45 32.41 20.64 32.27
CA GLY A 45 31.66 19.95 31.22
C GLY A 45 31.84 18.43 31.19
N ASP A 46 32.77 17.86 31.96
CA ASP A 46 32.90 16.41 32.08
C ASP A 46 31.68 15.80 32.80
N VAL A 47 31.18 14.68 32.26
CA VAL A 47 30.24 13.81 32.97
C VAL A 47 31.06 12.90 33.88
N VAL A 48 30.80 12.96 35.19
CA VAL A 48 31.56 12.20 36.20
C VAL A 48 30.61 11.34 37.02
N ALA A 49 30.99 10.09 37.23
CA ALA A 49 30.28 9.16 38.10
C ALA A 49 31.25 8.44 39.05
N SER A 50 30.77 8.12 40.25
CA SER A 50 31.51 7.34 41.26
C SER A 50 30.63 6.24 41.85
N GLY A 51 31.25 5.24 42.47
CA GLY A 51 30.54 4.13 43.13
C GLY A 51 30.03 3.07 42.15
N ALA A 52 28.84 2.52 42.41
CA ALA A 52 28.24 1.42 41.62
C ALA A 52 27.67 1.85 40.25
N ALA A 53 27.90 3.10 39.82
CA ALA A 53 27.55 3.53 38.48
C ALA A 53 28.25 2.60 37.46
N SER A 54 27.44 1.84 36.71
CA SER A 54 27.97 0.78 35.87
C SER A 54 28.92 1.36 34.82
N PRO A 55 30.15 0.83 34.64
CA PRO A 55 31.03 1.18 33.54
C PRO A 55 30.31 1.20 32.18
N ALA A 56 29.26 0.37 32.02
CA ALA A 56 28.40 0.33 30.85
C ALA A 56 27.65 1.65 30.59
N ASN A 57 27.17 2.35 31.62
CA ASN A 57 26.46 3.62 31.44
C ASN A 57 27.40 4.69 30.86
N MET A 58 28.66 4.70 31.30
CA MET A 58 29.65 5.67 30.86
C MET A 58 30.11 5.38 29.43
N ALA A 59 30.32 4.10 29.10
CA ALA A 59 30.55 3.68 27.73
C ALA A 59 29.37 4.04 26.81
N TYR A 60 28.13 3.86 27.26
CA TYR A 60 26.93 4.26 26.52
C TYR A 60 26.89 5.77 26.26
N ILE A 61 27.13 6.61 27.28
CA ILE A 61 27.15 8.07 27.11
C ILE A 61 28.25 8.51 26.15
N ALA A 62 29.45 7.92 26.23
CA ALA A 62 30.54 8.22 25.29
C ALA A 62 30.22 7.80 23.85
N ALA A 63 29.56 6.66 23.66
CA ALA A 63 29.11 6.19 22.36
C ALA A 63 27.98 7.07 21.80
N ALA A 64 27.04 7.49 22.64
CA ALA A 64 25.94 8.42 22.31
C ALA A 64 26.41 9.90 22.32
N ASN A 65 27.63 10.16 21.84
CA ASN A 65 28.15 11.51 21.71
C ASN A 65 27.36 12.33 20.66
N PRO A 66 27.48 13.66 20.67
CA PRO A 66 26.70 14.53 19.79
C PRO A 66 26.84 14.22 18.30
N ALA A 67 28.04 13.85 17.83
CA ALA A 67 28.26 13.49 16.43
C ALA A 67 27.51 12.19 16.05
N ALA A 68 27.52 11.19 16.93
CA ALA A 68 26.78 9.95 16.72
C ALA A 68 25.26 10.19 16.70
N VAL A 69 24.74 10.99 17.62
CA VAL A 69 23.30 11.33 17.66
C VAL A 69 22.88 12.11 16.41
N GLN A 70 23.68 13.09 15.97
CA GLN A 70 23.42 13.84 14.75
C GLN A 70 23.45 12.94 13.51
N GLY A 71 24.39 12.01 13.41
CA GLY A 71 24.45 11.03 12.33
C GLY A 71 23.19 10.16 12.27
N LEU A 72 22.76 9.62 13.42
CA LEU A 72 21.53 8.82 13.50
C LEU A 72 20.28 9.62 13.11
N LEU A 73 20.21 10.90 13.48
CA LEU A 73 19.11 11.78 13.08
C LEU A 73 19.10 12.06 11.58
N ALA A 74 20.28 12.25 10.96
CA ALA A 74 20.40 12.42 9.52
C ALA A 74 19.97 11.15 8.75
N ASP A 75 20.37 9.98 9.24
CA ASP A 75 19.96 8.70 8.65
C ASP A 75 18.44 8.50 8.73
N LEU A 76 17.81 8.83 9.86
CA LEU A 76 16.36 8.77 10.02
C LEU A 76 15.63 9.69 9.04
N GLU A 77 16.14 10.90 8.83
CA GLU A 77 15.58 11.84 7.85
C GLU A 77 15.73 11.34 6.42
N ALA A 78 16.89 10.77 6.07
CA ALA A 78 17.12 10.17 4.76
C ALA A 78 16.15 9.01 4.50
N MET A 79 15.99 8.10 5.47
CA MET A 79 15.03 6.98 5.37
C MET A 79 13.58 7.48 5.24
N ALA A 80 13.21 8.53 5.98
CA ALA A 80 11.87 9.11 5.89
C ALA A 80 11.63 9.74 4.50
N GLN A 81 12.63 10.41 3.94
CA GLN A 81 12.58 10.96 2.58
C GLN A 81 12.47 9.85 1.52
N GLU A 82 13.24 8.76 1.66
CA GLU A 82 13.14 7.61 0.77
C GLU A 82 11.76 6.96 0.82
N LEU A 83 11.17 6.79 2.01
CA LEU A 83 9.81 6.25 2.14
C LEU A 83 8.76 7.17 1.52
N LEU A 84 8.92 8.49 1.65
CA LEU A 84 8.04 9.45 1.00
C LEU A 84 8.20 9.41 -0.52
N ALA A 85 9.43 9.35 -1.02
CA ALA A 85 9.71 9.21 -2.44
C ALA A 85 9.15 7.90 -3.01
N TYR A 86 9.30 6.79 -2.29
CA TYR A 86 8.72 5.50 -2.67
C TYR A 86 7.19 5.51 -2.69
N ARG A 87 6.55 6.23 -1.76
CA ARG A 87 5.09 6.41 -1.74
C ARG A 87 4.61 7.39 -2.81
N ALA A 88 5.40 8.41 -3.12
CA ALA A 88 5.11 9.38 -4.16
C ALA A 88 5.36 8.82 -5.56
N ASP A 89 6.23 7.81 -5.67
CA ASP A 89 6.41 7.06 -6.89
C ASP A 89 5.06 6.47 -7.31
N ALA A 90 4.55 6.99 -8.41
CA ALA A 90 3.23 6.70 -8.93
C ALA A 90 3.05 5.22 -9.32
N SER A 91 4.06 4.37 -9.15
CA SER A 91 4.00 2.95 -9.49
C SER A 91 2.93 2.19 -8.69
N LEU A 92 2.71 2.53 -7.41
CA LEU A 92 1.64 1.93 -6.61
C LEU A 92 0.25 2.43 -7.00
N ASP A 93 0.10 3.72 -7.28
CA ASP A 93 -1.20 4.27 -7.70
C ASP A 93 -1.54 3.87 -9.15
N THR A 94 -0.54 3.83 -10.03
CA THR A 94 -0.65 3.32 -11.40
C THR A 94 -1.01 1.85 -11.40
N ALA A 95 -0.33 1.01 -10.60
CA ALA A 95 -0.68 -0.40 -10.48
C ALA A 95 -2.11 -0.58 -9.94
N GLY A 96 -2.51 0.21 -8.93
CA GLY A 96 -3.88 0.21 -8.42
C GLY A 96 -4.91 0.62 -9.48
N ALA A 97 -4.62 1.64 -10.28
CA ALA A 97 -5.48 2.07 -11.37
C ALA A 97 -5.58 1.01 -12.48
N THR A 98 -4.46 0.39 -12.86
CA THR A 98 -4.44 -0.70 -13.84
C THR A 98 -5.22 -1.91 -13.34
N ILE A 99 -5.07 -2.31 -12.07
CA ILE A 99 -5.82 -3.42 -11.48
C ILE A 99 -7.33 -3.14 -11.52
N ARG A 100 -7.77 -1.92 -11.17
CA ARG A 100 -9.19 -1.53 -11.23
C ARG A 100 -9.73 -1.57 -12.67
N ALA A 101 -8.96 -1.05 -13.63
CA ALA A 101 -9.33 -1.07 -15.04
C ALA A 101 -9.42 -2.50 -15.59
N GLN A 102 -8.46 -3.36 -15.24
CA GLN A 102 -8.46 -4.77 -15.63
C GLN A 102 -9.62 -5.54 -14.99
N ALA A 103 -9.92 -5.29 -13.71
CA ALA A 103 -11.07 -5.90 -13.04
C ALA A 103 -12.40 -5.50 -13.71
N ALA A 104 -12.56 -4.23 -14.09
CA ALA A 104 -13.73 -3.78 -14.85
C ALA A 104 -13.84 -4.46 -16.21
N ARG A 105 -12.71 -4.63 -16.93
CA ARG A 105 -12.69 -5.32 -18.21
C ARG A 105 -13.01 -6.81 -18.09
N ILE A 106 -12.52 -7.47 -17.05
CA ILE A 106 -12.83 -8.88 -16.78
C ILE A 106 -14.33 -9.03 -16.50
N ALA A 107 -14.91 -8.18 -15.65
CA ALA A 107 -16.34 -8.21 -15.35
C ALA A 107 -17.22 -7.99 -16.59
N GLU A 108 -16.77 -7.16 -17.54
CA GLU A 108 -17.45 -7.00 -18.84
C GLU A 108 -17.38 -8.29 -19.67
N LEU A 109 -16.18 -8.83 -19.86
CA LEU A 109 -15.97 -10.04 -20.64
C LEU A 109 -16.70 -11.26 -20.05
N GLU A 110 -16.82 -11.32 -18.72
CA GLU A 110 -17.58 -12.36 -18.04
C GLU A 110 -19.09 -12.24 -18.29
N ARG A 111 -19.64 -11.01 -18.33
CA ARG A 111 -21.03 -10.76 -18.71
C ARG A 111 -21.28 -11.14 -20.16
N ASP A 112 -20.45 -10.68 -21.10
CA ASP A 112 -20.56 -11.06 -22.51
C ASP A 112 -20.48 -12.57 -22.69
N ALA A 113 -19.52 -13.24 -22.03
CA ALA A 113 -19.39 -14.68 -22.08
C ALA A 113 -20.61 -15.42 -21.49
N ALA A 114 -21.25 -14.85 -20.46
CA ALA A 114 -22.49 -15.40 -19.92
C ALA A 114 -23.64 -15.28 -20.92
N ARG A 115 -23.83 -14.11 -21.54
CA ARG A 115 -24.81 -13.90 -22.62
C ARG A 115 -24.60 -14.86 -23.79
N TYR A 116 -23.35 -15.01 -24.25
CA TYR A 116 -23.02 -15.97 -25.31
C TYR A 116 -23.28 -17.43 -24.93
N ARG A 117 -23.10 -17.81 -23.66
CA ARG A 117 -23.41 -19.15 -23.19
C ARG A 117 -24.92 -19.39 -23.15
N TRP A 118 -25.68 -18.42 -22.63
CA TRP A 118 -27.14 -18.48 -22.56
C TRP A 118 -27.77 -18.57 -23.96
N LEU A 119 -27.31 -17.74 -24.91
CA LEU A 119 -27.73 -17.81 -26.31
C LEU A 119 -27.44 -19.16 -26.98
N ARG A 120 -26.52 -19.96 -26.44
CA ARG A 120 -26.20 -21.31 -26.95
C ARG A 120 -26.86 -22.44 -26.16
N SER A 121 -27.34 -22.20 -24.93
CA SER A 121 -27.82 -23.26 -24.04
C SER A 121 -29.26 -23.68 -24.32
N ASP A 122 -30.04 -22.83 -24.99
CA ASP A 122 -31.42 -23.14 -25.36
C ASP A 122 -31.48 -23.64 -26.81
N ASP A 123 -31.47 -24.97 -26.95
CA ASP A 123 -32.36 -25.69 -27.88
C ASP A 123 -32.42 -25.17 -29.34
N ILE A 124 -31.32 -25.29 -30.08
CA ILE A 124 -31.35 -25.17 -31.55
C ILE A 124 -30.85 -26.47 -32.16
N GLU A 125 -31.74 -27.22 -32.83
CA GLU A 125 -31.38 -28.29 -33.75
C GLU A 125 -30.65 -27.70 -34.96
N VAL A 126 -29.37 -27.36 -34.81
CA VAL A 126 -28.55 -26.88 -35.93
C VAL A 126 -28.19 -28.07 -36.81
N LEU A 127 -28.72 -28.09 -38.04
CA LEU A 127 -28.42 -29.14 -39.02
C LEU A 127 -26.90 -29.19 -39.33
N PRO A 128 -26.35 -30.38 -39.65
CA PRO A 128 -24.92 -30.53 -39.93
C PRO A 128 -24.44 -29.60 -41.06
N GLY A 129 -23.48 -28.73 -40.76
CA GLY A 129 -22.90 -27.79 -41.73
C GLY A 129 -23.40 -26.34 -41.61
N GLN A 130 -24.34 -26.05 -40.71
CA GLN A 130 -24.77 -24.69 -40.41
C GLN A 130 -24.19 -24.16 -39.09
N ARG A 131 -24.08 -22.84 -38.98
CA ARG A 131 -23.75 -22.12 -37.74
C ARG A 131 -24.77 -20.99 -37.57
N GLU A 132 -25.85 -21.24 -36.85
CA GLU A 132 -26.76 -20.17 -36.45
C GLU A 132 -26.29 -19.56 -35.13
N ILE A 133 -26.27 -18.23 -35.07
CA ILE A 133 -25.80 -17.45 -33.91
C ILE A 133 -26.99 -16.93 -33.09
N CYS A 134 -28.22 -16.96 -33.61
CA CYS A 134 -29.45 -16.62 -32.89
C CYS A 134 -30.68 -17.27 -33.54
N ALA A 135 -31.42 -18.09 -32.79
CA ALA A 135 -32.85 -18.28 -33.01
C ALA A 135 -33.55 -17.78 -31.74
N VAL A 136 -33.90 -16.49 -31.69
CA VAL A 136 -34.60 -15.95 -30.53
C VAL A 136 -36.04 -16.48 -30.57
N ARG A 137 -36.33 -17.44 -29.69
CA ARG A 137 -37.63 -18.12 -29.59
C ARG A 137 -38.61 -17.39 -28.65
N PHE A 138 -38.20 -16.25 -28.09
CA PHE A 138 -39.08 -15.30 -27.43
C PHE A 138 -39.46 -14.20 -28.43
N PRO A 139 -40.73 -13.74 -28.43
CA PRO A 139 -41.05 -12.47 -29.06
C PRO A 139 -40.35 -11.39 -28.23
N LEU A 140 -39.11 -11.09 -28.59
CA LEU A 140 -38.59 -9.75 -28.42
C LEU A 140 -39.65 -8.77 -28.97
N PRO A 141 -39.76 -7.55 -28.46
CA PRO A 141 -40.84 -6.61 -28.78
C PRO A 141 -40.69 -6.05 -30.21
N PHE A 142 -40.60 -6.92 -31.20
CA PHE A 142 -40.57 -6.62 -32.60
C PHE A 142 -42.00 -6.76 -33.11
N ASP A 143 -42.69 -5.63 -33.24
CA ASP A 143 -43.90 -5.57 -34.03
C ASP A 143 -43.50 -5.71 -35.51
N GLU A 144 -44.03 -6.72 -36.21
CA GLU A 144 -43.79 -6.92 -37.66
C GLU A 144 -44.24 -5.73 -38.52
N ASP A 145 -45.03 -4.80 -37.95
CA ASP A 145 -45.53 -3.58 -38.60
C ASP A 145 -44.93 -2.27 -38.04
N GLY A 146 -43.97 -2.33 -37.11
CA GLY A 146 -43.28 -1.17 -36.54
C GLY A 146 -41.94 -0.94 -37.20
N GLY A 147 -41.79 0.15 -37.96
CA GLY A 147 -40.62 0.39 -38.82
C GLY A 147 -39.27 0.23 -38.12
N GLU A 148 -38.37 -0.54 -38.75
CA GLU A 148 -36.94 -0.78 -38.43
C GLU A 148 -36.41 -0.06 -37.18
N GLU A 149 -36.86 -0.47 -36.00
CA GLU A 149 -36.27 0.01 -34.75
C GLU A 149 -35.00 -0.81 -34.53
N VAL A 150 -33.90 -0.31 -35.11
CA VAL A 150 -32.56 -0.85 -34.90
C VAL A 150 -32.20 -0.63 -33.44
N LEU A 151 -32.35 -1.65 -32.61
CA LEU A 151 -31.83 -1.63 -31.24
C LEU A 151 -30.32 -1.42 -31.30
N PHE A 152 -29.82 -0.46 -30.54
CA PHE A 152 -28.39 -0.28 -30.37
C PHE A 152 -27.81 -1.44 -29.53
N GLU A 153 -26.52 -1.74 -29.69
CA GLU A 153 -25.83 -2.88 -29.06
C GLU A 153 -26.10 -2.98 -27.54
N SER A 154 -26.18 -1.84 -26.85
CA SER A 154 -26.51 -1.74 -25.42
C SER A 154 -27.96 -2.09 -25.04
N GLU A 155 -28.92 -1.82 -25.93
CA GLU A 155 -30.34 -2.12 -25.71
C GLU A 155 -30.60 -3.61 -25.89
N LEU A 156 -29.96 -4.23 -26.88
CA LEU A 156 -29.94 -5.67 -27.08
C LEU A 156 -29.34 -6.39 -25.86
N ASP A 157 -28.17 -5.94 -25.40
CA ASP A 157 -27.51 -6.48 -24.20
C ASP A 157 -28.40 -6.40 -22.95
N SER A 158 -29.10 -5.28 -22.77
CA SER A 158 -30.03 -5.08 -21.65
C SER A 158 -31.24 -6.03 -21.73
N ALA A 159 -31.76 -6.27 -22.95
CA ALA A 159 -32.85 -7.20 -23.16
C ALA A 159 -32.43 -8.66 -22.88
N ILE A 160 -31.21 -9.05 -23.28
CA ILE A 160 -30.65 -10.38 -22.99
C ILE A 160 -30.47 -10.55 -21.48
N ASP A 161 -29.89 -9.57 -20.78
CA ASP A 161 -29.71 -9.64 -19.33
C ASP A 161 -31.05 -9.76 -18.58
N ALA A 162 -32.09 -9.06 -19.04
CA ALA A 162 -33.42 -9.14 -18.48
C ALA A 162 -34.05 -10.54 -18.66
N ALA A 163 -33.91 -11.12 -19.86
CA ALA A 163 -34.40 -12.47 -20.16
C ALA A 163 -33.67 -13.54 -19.31
N MET A 164 -32.34 -13.47 -19.25
CA MET A 164 -31.53 -14.36 -18.39
C MET A 164 -31.96 -14.28 -16.91
N GLY A 165 -32.30 -13.09 -16.42
CA GLY A 165 -32.79 -12.90 -15.06
C GLY A 165 -34.17 -13.52 -14.80
N GLN A 166 -35.06 -13.51 -15.80
CA GLN A 166 -36.38 -14.12 -15.73
C GLN A 166 -36.29 -15.65 -15.68
N ASP A 167 -35.48 -16.28 -16.55
CA ASP A 167 -35.27 -17.73 -16.56
C ASP A 167 -34.72 -18.24 -15.22
N HIS A 168 -33.75 -17.52 -14.64
CA HIS A 168 -33.20 -17.86 -13.34
C HIS A 168 -34.23 -17.73 -12.20
N ALA A 169 -35.15 -16.78 -12.28
CA ALA A 169 -36.23 -16.63 -11.31
C ALA A 169 -37.30 -17.72 -11.45
N GLU A 170 -37.66 -18.09 -12.68
CA GLU A 170 -38.62 -19.17 -12.97
C GLU A 170 -38.09 -20.56 -12.58
N ALA A 171 -36.80 -20.82 -12.80
CA ALA A 171 -36.12 -22.03 -12.36
C ALA A 171 -36.01 -22.16 -10.82
N GLN A 172 -36.06 -21.04 -10.09
CA GLN A 172 -36.04 -21.04 -8.61
C GLN A 172 -37.44 -21.11 -8.00
N GLY A 173 -38.47 -20.61 -8.69
CA GLY A 173 -39.87 -20.62 -8.23
C GLY A 173 -40.65 -21.92 -8.49
N THR A 174 -40.09 -22.85 -9.26
CA THR A 174 -40.72 -24.14 -9.62
C THR A 174 -40.37 -25.30 -8.67
N ALA A 175 -39.71 -25.01 -7.54
CA ALA A 175 -39.24 -26.00 -6.56
C ALA A 175 -40.12 -26.18 -5.30
N ASP A 176 -41.37 -25.71 -5.30
CA ASP A 176 -42.35 -25.91 -4.21
C ASP A 176 -43.54 -26.81 -4.62
#